data_AF-A0A2E4BY21-F1
#
_entry.id   AF-A0A2E4BY21-F1
#
_cell.length_a   1.000
_cell.length_b   1.000
_cell.length_c   1.000
_cell.angle_alpha   90.00
_cell.angle_beta   90.00
_cell.angle_gamma   90.00
#
_symmetry.space_group_name_H-M   'P 1'
#
loop_
_entity.id
_entity.type
_entity.pdbx_description
1 polymer ?
#
loop_
_entity_poly.entity_id
_entity_poly.type
_entity_poly.pdbx_seq_one_letter_code
_entity_poly.pdbx_strand_id
1 'polypeptide(L)'
;MGQNWPLERVAKFRQAGFVYLHVAILYEAAVYAMLGAGALPARFGPPVVWLIGGGAVAAFGFVGLYHWRNVWFARILWALNAARTPSLIGGAFFAAPERVTPSTFYLTALVVVVINLWMLARAGWDL
;
A
#
# COMPACT_ATOMS: atom_id res chain seq x y z
N MET A 1 6.76 4.21 22.81
CA MET A 1 7.92 5.10 23.06
C MET A 1 7.99 6.10 21.92
N GLY A 2 7.50 7.33 22.12
CA GLY A 2 7.57 8.38 21.10
C GLY A 2 8.97 9.00 21.13
N GLN A 3 9.66 8.99 19.99
CA GLN A 3 10.91 9.73 19.83
C GLN A 3 10.59 11.23 19.65
N ASN A 4 11.29 12.09 20.40
CA ASN A 4 11.15 13.55 20.29
C ASN A 4 11.87 14.03 19.03
N TRP A 5 11.15 13.99 17.91
CA TRP A 5 11.63 14.43 16.61
C TRP A 5 11.37 15.93 16.37
N PRO A 6 12.24 16.62 15.59
CA PRO A 6 11.95 17.97 15.13
C PRO A 6 10.71 18.01 14.24
N LEU A 7 10.04 19.16 14.18
CA LEU A 7 8.74 19.33 13.51
C LEU A 7 8.77 18.90 12.03
N GLU A 8 9.87 19.18 11.33
CA GLU A 8 10.07 18.79 9.93
C GLU A 8 10.01 17.26 9.75
N ARG A 9 10.66 16.53 10.66
CA ARG A 9 10.69 15.07 10.63
C ARG A 9 9.31 14.49 10.94
N VAL A 10 8.58 15.09 11.89
CA VAL A 10 7.18 14.73 12.18
C VAL A 10 6.29 14.92 10.95
N ALA A 11 6.49 16.01 10.19
CA ALA A 11 5.74 16.26 8.95
C ALA A 11 5.98 15.16 7.90
N LYS A 12 7.22 14.68 7.73
CA LYS A 12 7.54 13.56 6.83
C LYS A 12 6.77 12.28 7.21
N PHE A 13 6.72 11.92 8.50
CA PHE A 13 5.95 10.77 8.97
C PHE A 13 4.44 10.91 8.74
N ARG A 14 3.88 12.10 9.00
CA ARG A 14 2.46 12.38 8.74
C ARG A 14 2.13 12.32 7.25
N GLN A 15 2.98 12.91 6.40
CA GLN A 15 2.83 12.86 4.95
C GLN A 15 2.85 11.41 4.45
N ALA A 16 3.83 10.61 4.91
CA ALA A 16 3.91 9.19 4.58
C ALA A 16 2.68 8.41 5.05
N GLY A 17 2.20 8.67 6.27
CA GLY A 17 0.96 8.11 6.78
C GLY A 17 -0.25 8.43 5.90
N PHE A 18 -0.45 9.70 5.53
CA PHE A 18 -1.56 10.09 4.66
C PHE A 18 -1.48 9.45 3.28
N VAL A 19 -0.30 9.45 2.64
CA VAL A 19 -0.13 8.79 1.33
C VAL A 19 -0.41 7.29 1.44
N TYR A 20 0.11 6.63 2.48
CA TYR A 20 -0.15 5.22 2.76
C TYR A 20 -1.65 4.93 2.90
N LEU A 21 -2.39 5.77 3.64
CA LEU A 21 -3.83 5.64 3.81
C LEU A 21 -4.58 5.82 2.49
N HIS A 22 -4.21 6.82 1.67
CA HIS A 22 -4.82 7.01 0.36
C HIS A 22 -4.60 5.80 -0.56
N VAL A 23 -3.38 5.28 -0.60
CA VAL A 23 -3.05 4.07 -1.37
C VAL A 23 -3.89 2.88 -0.89
N ALA A 24 -4.06 2.72 0.43
CA ALA A 24 -4.87 1.65 0.98
C ALA A 24 -6.35 1.78 0.60
N ILE A 25 -6.92 2.99 0.62
CA ILE A 25 -8.30 3.25 0.18
C ILE A 25 -8.46 2.90 -1.30
N LEU A 26 -7.50 3.25 -2.16
CA LEU A 26 -7.54 2.89 -3.58
C LEU A 26 -7.53 1.37 -3.77
N TYR A 27 -6.75 0.64 -2.96
CA TYR A 27 -6.76 -0.82 -3.00
C TYR A 27 -8.07 -1.42 -2.55
N GLU A 28 -8.62 -0.99 -1.41
CA GLU A 28 -9.92 -1.46 -0.91
C GLU A 28 -11.04 -1.17 -1.92
N ALA A 29 -11.05 0.02 -2.51
CA ALA A 29 -12.01 0.38 -3.55
C ALA A 29 -11.86 -0.49 -4.80
N ALA A 30 -10.63 -0.80 -5.22
CA ALA A 30 -10.38 -1.71 -6.34
C ALA A 30 -10.86 -3.14 -6.04
N VAL A 31 -10.58 -3.67 -4.85
CA VAL A 31 -11.05 -5.00 -4.43
C VAL A 31 -12.58 -5.02 -4.38
N TYR A 32 -13.21 -3.98 -3.83
CA TYR A 32 -14.66 -3.84 -3.80
C TYR A 32 -15.28 -3.81 -5.21
N ALA A 33 -14.67 -3.06 -6.14
CA ALA A 33 -15.11 -3.04 -7.53
C ALA A 33 -14.93 -4.42 -8.22
N MET A 34 -13.81 -5.10 -7.98
CA MET A 34 -13.55 -6.45 -8.51
C MET A 34 -14.51 -7.50 -7.93
N LEU A 35 -14.94 -7.33 -6.67
CA LEU A 35 -15.96 -8.17 -6.05
C LEU A 35 -17.29 -8.04 -6.80
N GLY A 36 -17.74 -6.82 -7.08
CA GLY A 36 -18.96 -6.57 -7.85
C GLY A 36 -18.90 -7.10 -9.29
N ALA A 37 -17.71 -7.14 -9.89
CA ALA A 37 -17.48 -7.67 -11.22
C ALA A 37 -17.25 -9.20 -11.28
N GLY A 38 -17.26 -9.90 -10.14
CA GLY A 38 -16.98 -11.34 -10.08
C GLY A 38 -15.54 -11.72 -10.46
N ALA A 39 -14.60 -10.77 -10.40
CA ALA A 39 -13.22 -10.94 -10.84
C ALA A 39 -12.27 -11.43 -9.72
N LEU A 40 -12.76 -11.59 -8.49
CA LEU A 40 -11.95 -12.02 -7.35
C LEU A 40 -11.84 -13.56 -7.27
N PRO A 41 -10.63 -14.11 -7.06
CA PRO A 41 -10.44 -15.54 -6.92
C PRO A 41 -10.98 -16.03 -5.56
N ALA A 42 -11.97 -16.94 -5.58
CA ALA A 42 -12.59 -17.49 -4.37
C ALA A 42 -11.68 -18.48 -3.58
N ARG A 43 -10.53 -18.88 -4.15
CA ARG A 43 -9.63 -19.90 -3.58
C ARG A 43 -9.01 -19.53 -2.22
N PHE A 44 -8.98 -18.25 -1.87
CA PHE A 44 -8.38 -17.76 -0.62
C PHE A 44 -9.42 -17.46 0.47
N GLY A 45 -10.65 -17.95 0.31
CA GLY A 45 -11.75 -17.72 1.26
C GLY A 45 -12.62 -16.50 0.89
N PRO A 46 -13.57 -16.13 1.77
CA PRO A 46 -14.56 -15.10 1.47
C PRO A 46 -13.92 -13.72 1.22
N PRO A 47 -14.20 -13.06 0.08
CA PRO A 47 -13.64 -11.75 -0.24
C PRO A 47 -13.87 -10.66 0.83
N VAL A 48 -15.01 -10.72 1.51
CA VAL A 48 -15.38 -9.78 2.58
C VAL A 48 -14.41 -9.84 3.76
N VAL A 49 -13.90 -11.03 4.10
CA VAL A 49 -12.90 -11.19 5.16
C VAL A 49 -11.61 -10.48 4.78
N TRP A 50 -11.22 -10.54 3.50
CA TRP A 50 -10.04 -9.84 2.98
C TRP A 50 -10.22 -8.32 2.95
N LEU A 51 -11.41 -7.80 2.63
CA LEU A 51 -11.71 -6.36 2.72
C LEU A 51 -11.58 -5.84 4.16
N ILE A 52 -12.14 -6.57 5.13
CA ILE A 52 -12.01 -6.19 6.54
C ILE A 52 -10.55 -6.28 6.99
N GLY A 53 -9.85 -7.36 6.61
CA GLY A 53 -8.45 -7.56 6.94
C GLY A 53 -7.53 -6.48 6.33
N GLY A 54 -7.76 -6.11 5.07
CA GLY A 54 -7.02 -5.05 4.40
C GLY A 54 -7.25 -3.69 5.05
N GLY A 55 -8.50 -3.36 5.39
CA GLY A 55 -8.85 -2.17 6.18
C GLY A 55 -8.16 -2.12 7.54
N ALA A 56 -8.10 -3.25 8.26
CA ALA A 56 -7.41 -3.34 9.56
C ALA A 56 -5.89 -3.10 9.42
N VAL A 57 -5.26 -3.70 8.40
CA VAL A 57 -3.83 -3.48 8.11
C VAL A 57 -3.56 -2.02 7.72
N ALA A 58 -4.46 -1.43 6.92
CA ALA A 58 -4.36 -0.04 6.51
C ALA A 58 -4.43 0.92 7.72
N ALA A 59 -5.41 0.71 8.60
CA ALA A 59 -5.56 1.48 9.82
C ALA A 59 -4.34 1.34 10.73
N PHE A 60 -3.82 0.12 10.90
CA PHE A 60 -2.62 -0.14 11.70
C PHE A 60 -1.39 0.57 11.12
N GLY A 61 -1.17 0.49 9.80
CA GLY A 61 -0.08 1.18 9.13
C GLY A 61 -0.17 2.71 9.28
N PHE A 62 -1.35 3.27 9.07
CA PHE A 62 -1.60 4.71 9.24
C PHE A 62 -1.35 5.17 10.69
N VAL A 63 -1.95 4.50 11.67
CA VAL A 63 -1.80 4.86 13.09
C VAL A 63 -0.34 4.73 13.52
N GLY A 64 0.35 3.66 13.12
CA GLY A 64 1.77 3.48 13.42
C GLY A 64 2.65 4.58 12.85
N LEU A 65 2.42 5.00 11.59
CA LEU A 65 3.15 6.11 10.98
C LEU A 65 2.82 7.46 11.65
N TYR A 66 1.54 7.72 11.94
CA TYR A 66 1.08 9.01 12.45
C TYR A 66 1.42 9.21 13.94
N HIS A 67 1.23 8.19 14.76
CA HIS A 67 1.34 8.28 16.22
C HIS A 67 2.70 7.79 16.72
N TRP A 68 3.23 6.67 16.22
CA TRP A 68 4.47 6.09 16.77
C TRP A 68 5.72 6.73 16.19
N ARG A 69 5.66 7.23 14.94
CA ARG A 69 6.74 7.96 14.25
C ARG A 69 8.08 7.22 14.34
N ASN A 70 8.00 5.90 14.20
CA ASN A 70 9.13 4.99 14.35
C ASN A 70 9.74 4.71 12.99
N VAL A 71 11.05 4.97 12.88
CA VAL A 71 11.82 4.75 11.65
C VAL A 71 11.78 3.29 11.19
N TRP A 72 11.99 2.34 12.10
CA TRP A 72 11.96 0.91 11.74
C TRP A 72 10.58 0.47 11.25
N PHE A 73 9.52 1.01 11.84
CA PHE A 73 8.17 0.74 11.36
C PHE A 73 7.97 1.21 9.92
N ALA A 74 8.41 2.42 9.58
CA ALA A 74 8.37 2.92 8.20
C ALA A 74 9.20 2.06 7.25
N ARG A 75 10.38 1.56 7.67
CA ARG A 75 11.24 0.68 6.87
C ARG A 75 10.61 -0.68 6.61
N ILE A 76 9.94 -1.26 7.61
CA ILE A 76 9.21 -2.53 7.45
C ILE A 76 8.06 -2.35 6.47
N LEU A 77 7.24 -1.30 6.64
CA LEU A 77 6.17 -1.00 5.70
C LEU A 77 6.70 -0.77 4.28
N TRP A 78 7.83 -0.07 4.15
CA TRP A 78 8.50 0.12 2.88
C TRP A 78 8.88 -1.21 2.24
N ALA A 79 9.56 -2.11 2.98
CA ALA A 79 9.99 -3.40 2.47
C ALA A 79 8.81 -4.29 2.05
N LEU A 80 7.74 -4.32 2.84
CA LEU A 80 6.51 -5.06 2.53
C LEU A 80 5.84 -4.55 1.24
N ASN A 81 5.84 -3.23 1.02
CA ASN A 81 5.29 -2.66 -0.21
C ASN A 81 6.22 -2.89 -1.41
N ALA A 82 7.53 -2.83 -1.20
CA ALA A 82 8.53 -3.04 -2.25
C ALA A 82 8.51 -4.48 -2.78
N ALA A 83 8.22 -5.45 -1.91
CA ALA A 83 8.04 -6.85 -2.29
C ALA A 83 6.88 -7.08 -3.28
N ARG A 84 5.95 -6.12 -3.41
CA ARG A 84 4.85 -6.19 -4.40
C ARG A 84 5.28 -5.73 -5.79
N THR A 85 6.36 -4.96 -5.91
CA THR A 85 6.79 -4.37 -7.18
C THR A 85 7.02 -5.40 -8.30
N PRO A 86 7.67 -6.57 -8.06
CA PRO A 86 7.86 -7.57 -9.10
C PRO A 86 6.55 -8.09 -9.71
N SER A 87 5.52 -8.33 -8.88
CA SER A 87 4.23 -8.81 -9.37
C SER A 87 3.47 -7.74 -10.15
N LEU A 88 3.61 -6.47 -9.80
CA LEU A 88 3.04 -5.34 -10.55
C LEU A 88 3.74 -5.14 -11.90
N ILE A 89 5.06 -5.27 -11.96
CA ILE A 89 5.82 -5.22 -13.22
C ILE A 89 5.42 -6.38 -14.14
N GLY A 90 5.36 -7.60 -13.61
CA GLY A 90 4.84 -8.76 -14.34
C GLY A 90 3.39 -8.57 -14.80
N GLY A 91 2.59 -7.90 -13.97
CA GLY A 91 1.25 -7.41 -14.24
C GLY A 91 1.15 -6.52 -15.49
N ALA A 92 1.99 -5.48 -15.49
CA ALA A 92 1.97 -4.38 -16.43
C ALA A 92 2.59 -4.70 -17.80
N PHE A 93 3.74 -5.39 -17.80
CA PHE A 93 4.57 -5.54 -19.01
C PHE A 93 4.57 -6.96 -19.57
N PHE A 94 4.28 -7.97 -18.73
CA PHE A 94 4.35 -9.38 -19.09
C PHE A 94 2.98 -10.05 -18.87
N ALA A 95 1.94 -9.47 -19.47
CA ALA A 95 0.57 -9.96 -19.34
C ALA A 95 0.37 -11.30 -20.06
N ALA A 96 -0.12 -12.29 -19.33
CA ALA A 96 -0.56 -13.54 -19.92
C ALA A 96 -1.87 -13.30 -20.71
N PRO A 97 -2.08 -13.95 -21.88
CA PRO A 97 -3.25 -13.72 -22.73
C PRO A 97 -4.60 -13.91 -22.03
N GLU A 98 -4.64 -14.76 -21.00
CA GLU A 98 -5.87 -15.15 -20.30
C GLU A 98 -6.17 -14.29 -19.05
N ARG A 99 -5.46 -13.18 -18.82
CA ARG A 99 -5.70 -12.34 -17.63
C ARG A 99 -7.01 -11.56 -17.72
N VAL A 100 -7.77 -11.64 -16.63
CA VAL A 100 -9.01 -10.87 -16.41
C VAL A 100 -8.74 -9.38 -16.19
N THR A 101 -7.60 -9.02 -15.58
CA THR A 101 -7.28 -7.63 -15.24
C THR A 101 -6.38 -6.97 -16.29
N PRO A 102 -6.73 -5.79 -16.85
CA PRO A 102 -5.92 -5.11 -17.87
C PRO A 102 -4.53 -4.69 -17.38
N SER A 103 -3.54 -4.69 -18.27
CA SER A 103 -2.17 -4.23 -17.96
C SER A 103 -2.10 -2.79 -17.45
N THR A 104 -3.01 -1.92 -17.92
CA THR A 104 -3.11 -0.52 -17.49
C THR A 104 -3.41 -0.40 -15.99
N PHE A 105 -4.23 -1.31 -15.43
CA PHE A 105 -4.50 -1.34 -14.00
C PHE A 105 -3.22 -1.60 -13.19
N TYR A 106 -2.39 -2.56 -13.63
CA TYR A 106 -1.11 -2.84 -12.98
C TYR A 106 -0.11 -1.69 -13.12
N LEU A 107 -0.10 -1.00 -14.26
CA LEU A 107 0.67 0.23 -14.46
C LEU A 107 0.26 1.32 -13.47
N THR A 108 -1.04 1.58 -13.34
CA THR A 108 -1.56 2.55 -12.36
C THR A 108 -1.19 2.14 -10.94
N ALA A 109 -1.39 0.88 -10.57
CA ALA A 109 -1.01 0.37 -9.26
C ALA A 109 0.50 0.49 -9.00
N LEU A 110 1.34 0.25 -10.00
CA LEU A 110 2.79 0.41 -9.91
C LEU A 110 3.17 1.87 -9.61
N VAL A 111 2.60 2.84 -10.33
CA VAL A 111 2.84 4.27 -10.08
C VAL A 111 2.45 4.65 -8.65
N VAL A 112 1.25 4.24 -8.22
CA VAL A 112 0.76 4.50 -6.85
C VAL A 112 1.68 3.89 -5.80
N VAL A 113 2.17 2.66 -6.00
CA VAL A 113 3.12 2.01 -5.09
C VAL A 113 4.46 2.71 -5.07
N VAL A 114 5.01 3.13 -6.20
CA VAL A 114 6.28 3.86 -6.24
C VAL A 114 6.19 5.17 -5.47
N ILE A 115 5.09 5.92 -5.60
CA ILE A 115 4.85 7.15 -4.83
C ILE A 115 4.79 6.82 -3.32
N ASN A 116 4.08 5.77 -2.94
CA ASN A 116 4.00 5.33 -1.55
C ASN A 116 5.39 4.95 -0.99
N LEU A 117 6.17 4.19 -1.76
CA LEU A 117 7.54 3.81 -1.40
C LEU A 117 8.44 5.02 -1.23
N TRP A 118 8.33 6.03 -2.10
CA TRP A 118 9.09 7.25 -1.96
C TRP A 118 8.75 7.99 -0.66
N MET A 119 7.46 8.14 -0.34
CA MET A 119 7.04 8.81 0.90
C MET A 119 7.46 8.04 2.16
N LEU A 120 7.34 6.71 2.15
CA LEU A 120 7.83 5.85 3.22
C LEU A 120 9.36 5.93 3.35
N ALA A 121 10.09 6.05 2.25
CA ALA A 121 11.55 6.18 2.26
C ALA A 121 11.99 7.52 2.89
N ARG A 122 11.30 8.62 2.55
CA ARG A 122 11.51 9.93 3.21
C ARG A 122 11.28 9.81 4.71
N ALA A 123 10.24 9.12 5.17
CA ALA A 123 10.02 8.88 6.60
C ALA A 123 11.05 7.92 7.23
N GLY A 124 11.52 6.90 6.53
CA GLY A 124 12.41 5.84 7.08
C GLY A 124 13.91 6.11 7.00
N TRP A 125 14.36 6.93 6.06
CA TRP A 125 15.80 7.21 5.84
C TRP A 125 16.12 8.70 5.74
N ASP A 126 15.10 9.57 5.82
CA ASP A 126 15.26 11.02 5.76
C ASP A 126 15.81 11.57 4.45
N LEU A 127 15.59 10.82 3.36
CA LEU A 127 15.77 11.29 1.99
C LEU A 127 14.98 12.60 1.71
#